data_AF-A0A0M2NLC0-F1
#
_entry.id   AF-A0A0M2NLC0-F1
#
_cell.length_a   1.000
_cell.length_b   1.000
_cell.length_c   1.000
_cell.angle_alpha   90.00
_cell.angle_beta   90.00
_cell.angle_gamma   90.00
#
_symmetry.space_group_name_H-M   'P 1'
#
loop_
_entity.id
_entity.type
_entity.pdbx_description
1 polymer ?
#
loop_
_entity_poly.entity_id
_entity_poly.type
_entity_poly.pdbx_seq_one_letter_code
_entity_poly.pdbx_strand_id
1 'polypeptide(L)' 'MDWEYMVVKRYYRDGIYEARIIARKDFSREDFPESKSEYRQEFYPCTNFLKALRAMNYTFSLKKNTKEPSKK' A
#
# COMPACT_ATOMS: atom_id res chain seq x y z
N MET A 1 14.69 -4.42 12.96
CA MET A 1 14.20 -4.69 11.59
C MET A 1 14.88 -3.72 10.64
N ASP A 2 15.85 -4.19 9.87
CA ASP A 2 16.52 -3.40 8.83
C ASP A 2 15.68 -3.40 7.56
N TRP A 3 14.80 -2.40 7.46
CA TRP A 3 14.12 -2.07 6.22
C TRP A 3 14.81 -0.87 5.58
N GLU A 4 14.82 -0.82 4.25
CA GLU A 4 15.39 0.26 3.44
C GLU A 4 14.32 1.04 2.68
N TYR A 5 13.16 0.43 2.48
CA TYR A 5 12.02 1.03 1.79
C TYR A 5 10.74 0.78 2.57
N MET A 6 9.83 1.75 2.58
CA MET A 6 8.49 1.64 3.13
C MET A 6 7.49 1.68 1.99
N VAL A 7 6.62 0.68 1.91
CA VAL A 7 5.45 0.74 1.03
C VAL A 7 4.28 1.24 1.85
N VAL A 8 3.76 2.41 1.51
CA VAL A 8 2.54 2.95 2.10
C VAL A 8 1.38 2.58 1.18
N LYS A 9 0.33 1.97 1.74
CA LYS A 9 -0.90 1.64 1.02
C LYS A 9 -2.06 2.36 1.68
N ARG A 10 -2.87 3.05 0.88
CA ARG A 10 -4.09 3.73 1.33
C ARG A 10 -5.29 3.16 0.57
N TYR A 11 -6.29 2.72 1.33
CA TYR A 11 -7.55 2.20 0.82
C TYR A 11 -8.65 3.17 1.23
N TYR A 12 -9.13 3.95 0.27
CA TYR A 12 -10.20 4.91 0.49
C TYR A 12 -11.56 4.23 0.43
N ARG A 13 -12.55 4.79 1.12
CA ARG A 13 -13.92 4.26 1.15
C ARG A 13 -14.57 4.20 -0.24
N ASP A 14 -14.23 5.13 -1.13
CA ASP A 14 -14.71 5.19 -2.51
C ASP A 14 -14.12 4.11 -3.43
N GLY A 15 -13.36 3.16 -2.88
CA GLY A 15 -12.73 2.08 -3.62
C GLY A 15 -11.41 2.48 -4.31
N ILE A 16 -10.99 3.74 -4.19
CA ILE A 16 -9.69 4.22 -4.64
C ILE A 16 -8.59 3.57 -3.81
N TYR A 17 -7.53 3.15 -4.49
CA TYR A 17 -6.34 2.58 -3.88
C TYR A 17 -5.12 3.36 -4.32
N GLU A 18 -4.33 3.79 -3.35
CA GLU A 18 -3.05 4.44 -3.57
C GLU A 18 -1.95 3.60 -2.93
N ALA A 19 -0.84 3.44 -3.64
CA ALA A 19 0.36 2.85 -3.08
C ALA A 19 1.57 3.71 -3.46
N ARG A 20 2.51 3.84 -2.52
CA ARG A 20 3.74 4.58 -2.73
C ARG A 20 4.92 3.85 -2.08
N ILE A 21 6.06 3.84 -2.75
CA ILE A 21 7.33 3.34 -2.22
C ILE A 21 8.16 4.53 -1.80
N ILE A 22 8.71 4.49 -0.58
CA ILE A 22 9.48 5.58 0.01
C ILE A 22 10.77 4.99 0.55
N ALA A 23 11.91 5.58 0.25
CA ALA A 23 13.17 5.14 0.85
C ALA A 23 13.19 5.53 2.34
N ARG A 24 13.87 4.73 3.17
CA ARG A 24 13.91 4.94 4.62
C ARG A 24 14.42 6.32 5.02
N LYS A 25 15.41 6.83 4.30
CA LYS A 25 15.99 8.16 4.52
C LYS A 25 14.98 9.30 4.31
N ASP A 26 13.97 9.07 3.47
CA ASP A 26 12.94 10.04 3.07
C ASP A 26 11.59 9.76 3.76
N PHE A 27 11.51 8.71 4.60
CA PHE A 27 10.28 8.34 5.27
C PHE A 27 10.15 9.08 6.61
N SER A 28 9.19 10.00 6.69
CA SER A 28 8.67 10.48 7.97
C SER A 28 7.23 10.03 8.15
N ARG A 29 6.88 9.59 9.36
CA ARG A 29 5.52 9.15 9.68
C ARG A 29 4.53 10.32 9.72
N GLU A 30 5.02 11.52 9.97
CA GLU A 30 4.20 12.75 10.04
C GLU A 30 3.61 13.14 8.68
N ASP A 31 4.29 12.79 7.57
CA ASP A 31 3.76 12.93 6.21
C ASP A 31 2.58 11.99 5.90
N PHE A 32 2.33 11.00 6.78
CA PHE A 32 1.30 9.98 6.61
C PHE A 32 0.29 10.01 7.77
N PRO A 33 -0.47 11.11 7.93
CA PRO A 33 -1.48 11.21 8.98
C PRO A 33 -2.51 10.08 8.85
N GLU A 34 -2.94 9.51 9.97
CA GLU A 34 -3.91 8.43 9.99
C GLU A 34 -5.33 9.01 10.00
N SER A 35 -5.99 9.06 8.84
CA SER A 35 -7.40 9.48 8.74
C SER A 35 -8.31 8.25 8.61
N LYS A 36 -8.65 7.62 9.75
CA LYS A 36 -9.51 6.41 9.79
C LYS A 36 -10.91 6.62 9.20
N SER A 37 -11.35 7.87 9.11
CA SER A 37 -12.64 8.26 8.53
C SER A 37 -12.64 8.17 7.00
N GLU A 38 -11.49 8.44 6.36
CA GLU A 38 -11.36 8.57 4.91
C GLU A 38 -10.68 7.36 4.27
N TYR A 39 -9.63 6.84 4.92
CA TYR A 39 -8.87 5.70 4.39
C TYR A 39 -8.31 4.79 5.47
N ARG A 40 -8.17 3.51 5.13
CA ARG A 40 -7.31 2.58 5.85
C ARG A 40 -5.89 2.73 5.31
N GLN A 41 -4.92 2.98 6.19
CA GLN A 41 -3.50 3.08 5.84
C GLN A 41 -2.74 1.85 6.34
N GLU A 42 -1.87 1.28 5.51
CA GLU A 42 -0.99 0.17 5.86
C GLU A 42 0.46 0.51 5.49
N PHE A 43 1.39 0.11 6.36
CA PHE A 43 2.82 0.32 6.17
C PHE A 43 3.52 -1.04 6.01
N TYR A 44 4.24 -1.22 4.92
CA TYR A 44 4.94 -2.45 4.60
C TYR A 44 6.46 -2.20 4.49
N PRO A 45 7.21 -2.42 5.59
CA PRO A 45 8.67 -2.26 5.57
C PRO A 45 9.30 -3.34 4.69
N CYS A 46 10.16 -2.93 3.78
CA CYS A 46 10.82 -3.77 2.78
C CYS A 46 12.34 -3.60 2.87
N THR A 47 13.06 -4.72 2.78
CA THR A 47 14.53 -4.73 2.87
C THR A 47 15.21 -4.28 1.59
N ASN A 48 14.50 -4.18 0.46
CA ASN A 48 15.05 -3.69 -0.80
C ASN A 48 13.92 -3.24 -1.75
N PHE A 49 14.30 -2.52 -2.82
CA PHE A 49 13.36 -1.94 -3.78
C PHE A 49 12.56 -3.00 -4.55
N LEU A 50 13.17 -4.14 -4.92
CA LEU A 50 12.46 -5.23 -5.61
C LEU A 50 11.34 -5.83 -4.77
N LYS A 51 11.55 -6.00 -3.46
CA LYS A 51 10.50 -6.41 -2.52
C LYS A 51 9.41 -5.35 -2.40
N ALA A 52 9.79 -4.07 -2.37
CA ALA A 52 8.83 -2.96 -2.32
C ALA A 52 7.92 -2.93 -3.57
N LEU A 53 8.50 -3.12 -4.77
CA LEU A 53 7.74 -3.24 -6.02
C LEU A 53 6.80 -4.45 -6.02
N ARG A 54 7.27 -5.61 -5.54
CA ARG A 54 6.41 -6.80 -5.40
C ARG A 54 5.26 -6.55 -4.43
N ALA A 55 5.53 -5.95 -3.27
CA ALA A 55 4.52 -5.64 -2.27
C ALA A 55 3.48 -4.63 -2.78
N MET A 56 3.88 -3.68 -3.63
CA MET A 56 2.98 -2.77 -4.32
C MET A 56 2.09 -3.51 -5.33
N ASN A 57 2.68 -4.33 -6.21
CA ASN A 57 1.99 -5.05 -7.29
C ASN A 57 1.08 -6.19 -6.81
N TYR A 58 1.44 -6.90 -5.73
CA TYR A 58 0.64 -8.01 -5.19
C TYR A 58 -0.77 -7.55 -4.78
N THR A 59 -0.89 -6.31 -4.30
CA THR A 59 -2.18 -5.68 -3.98
C THR A 59 -3.04 -5.42 -5.21
N PHE A 60 -2.40 -5.11 -6.35
CA PHE A 60 -3.08 -4.89 -7.62
C PHE A 60 -3.64 -6.21 -8.19
N SER A 61 -2.88 -7.31 -8.02
CA SER A 61 -3.31 -8.66 -8.40
C SER A 61 -4.48 -9.19 -7.55
N LEU A 62 -4.54 -8.86 -6.25
CA LEU A 62 -5.68 -9.22 -5.38
C LEU A 62 -6.98 -8.51 -5.79
N LYS A 63 -6.92 -7.23 -6.20
CA LYS A 63 -8.12 -6.50 -6.68
C LYS A 63 -8.65 -6.99 -8.02
N LYS A 64 -7.80 -7.50 -8.93
CA LYS A 64 -8.30 -8.11 -10.19
C LYS A 64 -9.08 -9.41 -9.96
N ASN A 65 -8.87 -10.09 -8.83
CA ASN A 65 -9.64 -11.28 -8.45
C ASN A 65 -10.89 -10.98 -7.60
N THR A 66 -11.16 -9.72 -7.25
CA THR A 66 -12.39 -9.32 -6.52
C THR A 66 -13.39 -8.57 -7.42
N LYS A 67 -13.41 -8.93 -8.71
CA LYS A 67 -14.51 -8.66 -9.64
C LYS A 67 -14.69 -9.86 -10.58
N GLU A 68 -15.14 -10.98 -10.04
CA GLU A 68 -16.07 -11.83 -10.80
C GLU A 68 -17.49 -11.53 -10.31
N PRO A 69 -18.33 -10.86 -11.11
CA PRO A 69 -19.76 -10.93 -10.90
C PRO A 69 -20.22 -12.31 -11.38
N SER A 70 -20.45 -13.24 -10.45
CA SER A 70 -21.30 -14.39 -10.76
C SER A 70 -22.74 -13.92 -10.88
N LYS A 71 -23.06 -13.42 -12.08
CA LYS A 71 -24.40 -13.47 -12.66
C LYS A 71 -24.64 -14.90 -13.14
N LYS A 72 -25.47 -15.66 -12.42
CA LYS A 72 -26.72 -16.28 -12.92
C LYS A 72 -27.29 -17.22 -11.87
#